data_AF-R7YHQ4-F1
#
_entry.id   AF-R7YHQ4-F1
#
_cell.length_a   1.000
_cell.length_b   1.000
_cell.length_c   1.000
_cell.angle_alpha   90.00
_cell.angle_beta   90.00
_cell.angle_gamma   90.00
#
_symmetry.space_group_name_H-M   'P 1'
#
loop_
_entity.id
_entity.type
_entity.pdbx_description
1 polymer ?
#
loop_
_entity_poly.entity_id
_entity_poly.type
_entity_poly.pdbx_seq_one_letter_code
_entity_poly.pdbx_strand_id
1 'polypeptide(L)'
;MRLLRLDSDGQCRLTNFFGKDAKDIPFYAILSHTWGADEEEVTYKDLTDGTRNFTHKAGYRKLQFCQRQAAQDGLLYIWIDTCCIDKSSSAELQESLNSMFRWYQRAARCYVYLSDVSVRRSVGEEEESWKLAFKRSRWFTRGWTLQELLAPSSVVFYSQEAKRLGDKRSLERTLNEITGIPIKALQETPLSHFRVKDRRSWAANRRTTREEDEAYCLIGIFDVYLPLMYGRGRAIALNKLEREIKESWNSGEVKDVIHIGGASWKDLQTLDERQLSDLDSSLEEFTRWFFEEINIATVDKMSAEAGWRMQTLLNRVGVSYNDETNHLRGKHTEWQQPWADYEAQNKPDIDRMLGFLNNRWWWANGQSDCFTGVIAAKTLIDLMIWRDKW
;
A
#
# COMPACT_ATOMS: atom_id res chain seq x y z
N MET A 1 8.32 -12.02 10.16
CA MET A 1 6.94 -11.82 10.66
C MET A 1 6.35 -13.15 11.13
N ARG A 2 5.28 -13.12 11.91
CA ARG A 2 4.54 -14.32 12.33
C ARG A 2 3.08 -14.19 11.88
N LEU A 3 2.48 -15.27 11.38
CA LEU A 3 1.10 -15.30 10.89
C LEU A 3 0.27 -16.33 11.68
N LEU A 4 -1.03 -16.09 11.81
CA LEU A 4 -1.99 -17.07 12.29
C LEU A 4 -2.56 -17.84 11.11
N ARG A 5 -2.35 -19.16 11.09
CA ARG A 5 -3.01 -20.06 10.15
C ARG A 5 -4.42 -20.37 10.65
N LEU A 6 -5.39 -20.33 9.74
CA LEU A 6 -6.75 -20.82 9.98
C LEU A 6 -6.76 -22.34 9.77
N ASP A 7 -7.08 -23.09 10.81
CA ASP A 7 -7.29 -24.53 10.71
C ASP A 7 -8.78 -24.84 10.51
N SER A 8 -9.09 -25.99 9.88
CA SER A 8 -10.46 -26.46 9.62
C SER A 8 -11.33 -26.56 10.87
N ASP A 9 -10.69 -26.73 12.03
CA ASP A 9 -11.35 -26.99 13.31
C ASP A 9 -11.64 -25.69 14.08
N GLY A 10 -11.50 -24.53 13.43
CA GLY A 10 -11.69 -23.20 14.04
C GLY A 10 -10.55 -22.80 14.99
N GLN A 11 -9.49 -23.60 15.08
CA GLN A 11 -8.29 -23.27 15.83
C GLN A 11 -7.37 -22.37 14.99
N CYS A 12 -6.58 -21.55 15.68
CA CYS A 12 -5.53 -20.78 15.04
C CYS A 12 -4.18 -21.23 15.54
N ARG A 13 -3.26 -21.44 14.61
CA ARG A 13 -1.87 -21.78 14.91
C ARG A 13 -0.93 -20.69 14.43
N LEU A 14 -0.08 -20.21 15.33
CA LEU A 14 0.99 -19.30 14.97
C LEU A 14 2.06 -20.01 14.13
N THR A 15 2.43 -19.38 13.01
CA THR A 15 3.44 -19.87 12.07
C THR A 15 4.49 -18.78 11.87
N ASN A 16 5.77 -19.14 12.03
CA ASN A 16 6.88 -18.21 11.99
C ASN A 16 7.45 -18.07 10.57
N PHE A 17 7.60 -16.83 10.11
CA PHE A 17 8.21 -16.45 8.83
C PHE A 17 9.30 -15.37 9.02
N PHE A 18 9.89 -15.22 10.22
CA PHE A 18 11.08 -14.40 10.41
C PHE A 18 12.26 -14.97 9.62
N GLY A 19 13.05 -14.09 8.98
CA GLY A 19 14.18 -14.47 8.13
C GLY A 19 13.83 -15.19 6.83
N LYS A 20 12.54 -15.26 6.45
CA LYS A 20 12.10 -15.84 5.17
C LYS A 20 12.06 -14.78 4.07
N ASP A 21 12.33 -15.21 2.84
CA ASP A 21 12.20 -14.32 1.69
C ASP A 21 10.74 -13.93 1.49
N ALA A 22 10.55 -12.74 0.92
CA ALA A 22 9.26 -12.21 0.49
C ALA A 22 8.38 -13.23 -0.26
N LYS A 23 8.97 -14.02 -1.15
CA LYS A 23 8.29 -15.03 -1.99
C LYS A 23 7.80 -16.25 -1.20
N ASP A 24 8.37 -16.50 -0.03
CA ASP A 24 8.05 -17.64 0.84
C ASP A 24 6.94 -17.31 1.85
N ILE A 25 6.55 -16.03 1.93
CA ILE A 25 5.45 -15.57 2.79
C ILE A 25 4.13 -15.81 2.03
N PRO A 26 3.19 -16.61 2.57
CA PRO A 26 1.92 -16.87 1.91
C PRO A 26 1.07 -15.60 1.83
N PHE A 27 0.05 -15.58 0.97
CA PHE A 27 -0.96 -14.52 1.03
C PHE A 27 -1.69 -14.54 2.37
N TYR A 28 -1.89 -13.35 2.95
CA TYR A 28 -2.55 -13.18 4.24
C TYR A 28 -3.48 -11.97 4.23
N ALA A 29 -4.48 -12.02 5.11
CA ALA A 29 -5.24 -10.85 5.52
C ALA A 29 -4.58 -10.19 6.74
N ILE A 30 -4.76 -8.88 6.88
CA ILE A 30 -4.25 -8.12 8.02
C ILE A 30 -5.39 -7.37 8.69
N LEU A 31 -5.45 -7.41 10.02
CA LEU A 31 -6.47 -6.69 10.80
C LEU A 31 -5.94 -5.34 11.26
N SER A 32 -6.61 -4.28 10.84
CA SER A 32 -6.47 -2.94 11.42
C SER A 32 -7.63 -2.69 12.39
N HIS A 33 -7.33 -2.25 13.60
CA HIS A 33 -8.34 -2.05 14.63
C HIS A 33 -7.85 -1.11 15.74
N THR A 34 -8.76 -0.61 16.57
CA THR A 34 -8.39 0.11 17.79
C THR A 34 -8.33 -0.83 18.98
N TRP A 35 -7.27 -0.74 19.78
CA TRP A 35 -7.17 -1.48 21.03
C TRP A 35 -8.19 -0.94 22.06
N GLY A 36 -8.71 -1.85 22.88
CA GLY A 36 -9.43 -1.59 24.12
C GLY A 36 -8.46 -1.49 25.28
N ALA A 37 -8.87 -1.97 26.45
CA ALA A 37 -7.97 -2.17 27.58
C ALA A 37 -7.02 -3.36 27.29
N ASP A 38 -5.80 -3.34 27.82
CA ASP A 38 -4.78 -4.36 27.51
C ASP A 38 -5.24 -5.77 27.91
N GLU A 39 -5.95 -5.90 29.02
CA GLU A 39 -6.56 -7.13 29.52
C GLU A 39 -7.67 -7.69 28.62
N GLU A 40 -8.28 -6.83 27.79
CA GLU A 40 -9.35 -7.17 26.87
C GLU A 40 -8.84 -7.54 25.46
N GLU A 41 -7.54 -7.42 25.18
CA GLU A 41 -6.98 -7.87 23.90
C GLU A 41 -6.51 -9.33 23.97
N VAL A 42 -6.65 -10.04 22.85
CA VAL A 42 -5.99 -11.35 22.67
C VAL A 42 -4.54 -11.08 22.31
N THR A 43 -3.65 -11.60 23.14
CA THR A 43 -2.20 -11.38 23.04
C THR A 43 -1.49 -12.59 22.43
N TYR A 44 -0.20 -12.44 22.12
CA TYR A 44 0.65 -13.55 21.68
C TYR A 44 0.66 -14.67 22.74
N LYS A 45 0.81 -14.29 24.00
CA LYS A 45 0.85 -15.20 25.14
C LYS A 45 -0.44 -16.00 25.29
N ASP A 46 -1.59 -15.36 25.11
CA ASP A 46 -2.90 -16.04 25.16
C ASP A 46 -2.99 -17.20 24.15
N LEU A 47 -2.37 -17.05 22.98
CA LEU A 47 -2.36 -18.07 21.92
C LEU A 47 -1.30 -19.16 22.13
N THR A 48 -0.23 -18.88 22.89
CA THR A 48 0.84 -19.86 23.16
C THR A 48 0.63 -20.65 24.45
N ASP A 49 -0.09 -20.10 25.43
CA ASP A 49 -0.26 -20.71 26.75
C ASP A 49 -1.20 -21.93 26.74
N GLY A 50 -1.92 -22.19 25.63
CA GLY A 50 -2.76 -23.39 25.44
C GLY A 50 -4.04 -23.46 26.28
N THR A 51 -4.20 -22.57 27.27
CA THR A 51 -5.33 -22.57 28.23
C THR A 51 -6.65 -22.02 27.67
N ARG A 52 -6.63 -21.39 26.48
CA ARG A 52 -7.79 -20.72 25.84
C ARG A 52 -8.53 -19.73 26.74
N ASN A 53 -7.88 -19.20 27.77
CA ASN A 53 -8.47 -18.25 28.73
C ASN A 53 -8.56 -16.82 28.17
N PHE A 54 -9.00 -16.68 26.93
CA PHE A 54 -9.11 -15.41 26.22
C PHE A 54 -10.43 -15.26 25.46
N THR A 55 -11.27 -16.30 25.41
CA THR A 55 -12.53 -16.28 24.66
C THR A 55 -13.57 -15.31 25.22
N HIS A 56 -13.43 -14.90 26.48
CA HIS A 56 -14.26 -13.89 27.13
C HIS A 56 -13.85 -12.45 26.77
N LYS A 57 -12.61 -12.24 26.32
CA LYS A 57 -12.04 -10.92 26.03
C LYS A 57 -12.71 -10.27 24.82
N ALA A 58 -12.89 -8.95 24.84
CA ALA A 58 -13.45 -8.23 23.69
C ALA A 58 -12.63 -8.41 22.39
N GLY A 59 -11.30 -8.50 22.50
CA GLY A 59 -10.37 -8.77 21.40
C GLY A 59 -10.62 -10.11 20.71
N TYR A 60 -11.22 -11.09 21.38
CA TYR A 60 -11.58 -12.37 20.77
C TYR A 60 -12.61 -12.20 19.65
N ARG A 61 -13.53 -11.24 19.80
CA ARG A 61 -14.51 -10.92 18.74
C ARG A 61 -13.81 -10.40 17.49
N LYS A 62 -12.76 -9.59 17.65
CA LYS A 62 -11.95 -9.05 16.53
C LYS A 62 -11.19 -10.16 15.82
N LEU A 63 -10.59 -11.08 16.59
CA LEU A 63 -9.94 -12.28 16.05
C LEU A 63 -10.95 -13.14 15.27
N GLN A 64 -12.09 -13.49 15.87
CA GLN A 64 -13.14 -14.28 15.20
C GLN A 64 -13.70 -13.61 13.95
N PHE A 65 -13.86 -12.29 13.98
CA PHE A 65 -14.23 -11.53 12.79
C PHE A 65 -13.18 -11.71 11.68
N CYS A 66 -11.91 -11.44 11.98
CA CYS A 66 -10.82 -11.53 11.02
C CYS A 66 -10.69 -12.95 10.44
N GLN A 67 -10.77 -13.99 11.27
CA GLN A 67 -10.76 -15.39 10.84
C GLN A 67 -11.88 -15.70 9.86
N ARG A 68 -13.12 -15.31 10.20
CA ARG A 68 -14.30 -15.58 9.35
C ARG A 68 -14.21 -14.82 8.02
N GLN A 69 -13.81 -13.56 8.05
CA GLN A 69 -13.70 -12.76 6.83
C GLN A 69 -12.56 -13.25 5.94
N ALA A 70 -11.41 -13.58 6.51
CA ALA A 70 -10.30 -14.18 5.77
C ALA A 70 -10.70 -15.51 5.11
N ALA A 71 -11.41 -16.39 5.83
CA ALA A 71 -11.90 -17.64 5.26
C ALA A 71 -12.90 -17.41 4.10
N GLN A 72 -13.80 -16.43 4.22
CA GLN A 72 -14.72 -16.04 3.13
C GLN A 72 -13.99 -15.53 1.89
N ASP A 73 -12.88 -14.81 2.08
CA ASP A 73 -12.03 -14.30 1.02
C ASP A 73 -11.00 -15.33 0.51
N GLY A 74 -11.06 -16.58 0.99
CA GLY A 74 -10.17 -17.68 0.57
C GLY A 74 -8.74 -17.60 1.12
N LEU A 75 -8.51 -16.82 2.18
CA LEU A 75 -7.20 -16.64 2.79
C LEU A 75 -7.03 -17.55 4.01
N LEU A 76 -5.93 -18.30 4.03
CA LEU A 76 -5.59 -19.23 5.12
C LEU A 76 -4.77 -18.60 6.24
N TYR A 77 -4.24 -17.40 6.03
CA TYR A 77 -3.37 -16.72 6.99
C TYR A 77 -3.91 -15.35 7.32
N ILE A 78 -3.83 -14.99 8.61
CA ILE A 78 -4.13 -13.65 9.10
C ILE A 78 -2.98 -13.10 9.94
N TRP A 79 -2.83 -11.78 9.94
CA TRP A 79 -1.94 -11.06 10.84
C TRP A 79 -2.73 -10.08 11.70
N ILE A 80 -2.45 -10.08 13.00
CA ILE A 80 -3.00 -9.14 13.98
C ILE A 80 -1.87 -8.77 14.94
N ASP A 81 -1.57 -7.49 15.06
CA ASP A 81 -0.46 -6.96 15.86
C ASP A 81 -0.48 -7.41 17.32
N THR A 82 -1.67 -7.53 17.93
CA THR A 82 -1.81 -7.92 19.34
C THR A 82 -1.34 -9.35 19.62
N CYS A 83 -1.55 -10.27 18.68
CA CYS A 83 -1.29 -11.70 18.89
C CYS A 83 -0.27 -12.34 17.95
N CYS A 84 0.16 -11.63 16.90
CA CYS A 84 1.25 -12.07 16.03
C CYS A 84 2.62 -11.56 16.49
N ILE A 85 2.68 -10.46 17.25
CA ILE A 85 3.92 -9.91 17.79
C ILE A 85 4.09 -10.34 19.25
N ASP A 86 5.23 -10.93 19.57
CA ASP A 86 5.67 -11.08 20.95
C ASP A 86 6.20 -9.74 21.48
N LYS A 87 5.30 -8.97 22.09
CA LYS A 87 5.63 -7.66 22.66
C LYS A 87 6.54 -7.75 23.89
N SER A 88 6.77 -8.94 24.45
CA SER A 88 7.73 -9.14 25.55
C SER A 88 9.18 -9.20 25.07
N SER A 89 9.38 -9.54 23.79
CA SER A 89 10.69 -9.51 23.13
C SER A 89 10.93 -8.13 22.52
N SER A 90 11.82 -7.34 23.14
CA SER A 90 12.17 -6.01 22.63
C SER A 90 12.76 -6.05 21.22
N ALA A 91 13.54 -7.09 20.91
CA ALA A 91 14.10 -7.32 19.58
C ALA A 91 12.99 -7.57 18.54
N GLU A 92 12.03 -8.44 18.85
CA GLU A 92 10.91 -8.72 17.94
C GLU A 92 10.00 -7.51 17.79
N LEU A 93 9.71 -6.79 18.88
CA LEU A 93 8.90 -5.57 18.84
C LEU A 93 9.54 -4.50 17.94
N GLN A 94 10.85 -4.31 18.05
CA GLN A 94 11.59 -3.37 17.23
C GLN A 94 11.59 -3.76 15.75
N GLU A 95 11.88 -5.02 15.42
CA GLU A 95 11.80 -5.52 14.05
C GLU A 95 10.39 -5.37 13.49
N SER A 96 9.38 -5.68 14.31
CA SER A 96 7.98 -5.68 13.89
C SER A 96 7.45 -4.29 13.57
N LEU A 97 7.69 -3.31 14.44
CA LEU A 97 7.20 -1.94 14.22
C LEU A 97 7.93 -1.24 13.05
N ASN A 98 9.21 -1.52 12.84
CA ASN A 98 9.93 -1.04 11.64
C ASN A 98 9.49 -1.75 10.35
N SER A 99 8.90 -2.94 10.45
CA SER A 99 8.43 -3.72 9.29
C SER A 99 6.93 -3.59 9.02
N MET A 100 6.17 -3.02 9.96
CA MET A 100 4.71 -3.03 9.97
C MET A 100 4.12 -2.44 8.68
N PHE A 101 4.66 -1.30 8.21
CA PHE A 101 4.22 -0.68 6.96
C PHE A 101 4.32 -1.65 5.77
N ARG A 102 5.45 -2.35 5.64
CA ARG A 102 5.65 -3.33 4.55
C ARG A 102 4.73 -4.53 4.71
N TRP A 103 4.39 -4.92 5.93
CA TRP A 103 3.42 -6.00 6.17
C TRP A 103 2.01 -5.57 5.75
N TYR A 104 1.59 -4.35 6.10
CA TYR A 104 0.34 -3.82 5.57
C TYR A 104 0.36 -3.71 4.04
N GLN A 105 1.44 -3.19 3.45
CA GLN A 105 1.59 -3.05 2.00
C GLN A 105 1.48 -4.37 1.24
N ARG A 106 1.98 -5.47 1.82
CA ARG A 106 1.99 -6.80 1.19
C ARG A 106 0.76 -7.65 1.51
N ALA A 107 -0.12 -7.19 2.40
CA ALA A 107 -1.33 -7.93 2.74
C ALA A 107 -2.28 -8.01 1.54
N ALA A 108 -2.87 -9.17 1.31
CA ALA A 108 -3.85 -9.34 0.22
C ALA A 108 -5.15 -8.58 0.51
N ARG A 109 -5.50 -8.46 1.80
CA ARG A 109 -6.66 -7.73 2.30
C ARG A 109 -6.32 -7.09 3.65
N CYS A 110 -6.63 -5.81 3.82
CA CYS A 110 -6.68 -5.16 5.12
C CYS A 110 -8.15 -5.00 5.54
N TYR A 111 -8.51 -5.64 6.66
CA TYR A 111 -9.82 -5.48 7.27
C TYR A 111 -9.73 -4.45 8.38
N VAL A 112 -10.49 -3.36 8.27
CA VAL A 112 -10.63 -2.36 9.32
C VAL A 112 -11.88 -2.69 10.12
N TYR A 113 -11.71 -3.15 11.36
CA TYR A 113 -12.82 -3.45 12.27
C TYR A 113 -13.09 -2.28 13.21
N LEU A 114 -14.23 -1.61 13.02
CA LEU A 114 -14.63 -0.44 13.78
C LEU A 114 -15.59 -0.84 14.92
N SER A 115 -15.04 -1.08 16.10
CA SER A 115 -15.81 -1.49 17.28
C SER A 115 -16.75 -0.40 17.83
N ASP A 116 -16.64 0.84 17.35
CA ASP A 116 -17.43 2.00 17.75
C ASP A 116 -18.41 2.48 16.66
N VAL A 117 -18.57 1.71 15.59
CA VAL A 117 -19.52 1.97 14.50
C VAL A 117 -20.55 0.86 14.45
N SER A 118 -21.81 1.21 14.69
CA SER A 118 -22.97 0.32 14.61
C SER A 118 -23.77 0.60 13.35
N VAL A 119 -24.24 -0.46 12.68
CA VAL A 119 -25.26 -0.35 11.61
C VAL A 119 -26.66 -0.71 12.11
N ARG A 120 -26.82 -1.06 13.39
CA ARG A 120 -28.13 -1.30 13.98
C ARG A 120 -28.86 0.04 14.12
N ARG A 121 -30.11 0.06 13.66
CA ARG A 121 -31.00 1.23 13.76
C ARG A 121 -31.58 1.33 15.16
N SER A 122 -31.49 2.51 15.77
CA SER A 122 -32.41 2.88 16.85
C SER A 122 -33.76 3.30 16.25
N VAL A 123 -34.85 3.14 17.00
CA VAL A 123 -36.17 3.62 16.55
C VAL A 123 -36.10 5.15 16.39
N GLY A 124 -36.34 5.65 15.18
CA GLY A 124 -36.32 7.09 14.86
C GLY A 124 -35.04 7.62 14.19
N GLU A 125 -34.02 6.79 13.95
CA GLU A 125 -32.81 7.20 13.21
C GLU A 125 -32.99 7.11 11.68
N GLU A 126 -32.42 8.10 10.98
CA GLU A 126 -32.32 8.15 9.51
C GLU A 126 -31.45 7.03 8.94
N GLU A 127 -31.63 6.74 7.64
CA GLU A 127 -31.00 5.62 6.91
C GLU A 127 -29.45 5.67 6.86
N GLU A 128 -28.84 6.82 7.18
CA GLU A 128 -27.38 7.04 7.14
C GLU A 128 -26.70 7.20 8.52
N SER A 129 -27.35 6.81 9.63
CA SER A 129 -26.80 7.06 10.99
C SER A 129 -25.39 6.49 11.22
N TRP A 130 -25.06 5.35 10.58
CA TRP A 130 -23.72 4.75 10.67
C TRP A 130 -22.63 5.61 10.02
N LYS A 131 -22.94 6.43 9.00
CA LYS A 131 -21.94 7.30 8.34
C LYS A 131 -21.43 8.37 9.30
N LEU A 132 -22.30 8.89 10.17
CA LEU A 132 -21.90 9.84 11.20
C LEU A 132 -21.01 9.17 12.25
N ALA A 133 -21.36 7.96 12.70
CA ALA A 133 -20.53 7.17 13.60
C ALA A 133 -19.17 6.84 12.96
N PHE A 134 -19.15 6.48 11.68
CA PHE A 134 -17.93 6.26 10.89
C PHE A 134 -17.03 7.49 10.90
N LYS A 135 -17.56 8.68 10.56
CA LYS A 135 -16.82 9.95 10.58
C LYS A 135 -16.23 10.28 11.96
N ARG A 136 -16.86 9.80 13.04
CA ARG A 136 -16.44 10.02 14.43
C ARG A 136 -15.64 8.86 15.04
N SER A 137 -15.37 7.80 14.28
CA SER A 137 -14.70 6.63 14.81
C SER A 137 -13.31 7.00 15.35
N ARG A 138 -12.99 6.47 16.53
CA ARG A 138 -11.67 6.62 17.14
C ARG A 138 -10.56 6.11 16.24
N TRP A 139 -10.84 5.19 15.32
CA TRP A 139 -9.87 4.65 14.37
C TRP A 139 -9.15 5.74 13.58
N PHE A 140 -9.84 6.80 13.16
CA PHE A 140 -9.25 7.93 12.43
C PHE A 140 -8.33 8.81 13.28
N THR A 141 -8.43 8.71 14.61
CA THR A 141 -7.66 9.50 15.56
C THR A 141 -6.46 8.75 16.12
N ARG A 142 -6.22 7.48 15.77
CA ARG A 142 -5.06 6.72 16.25
C ARG A 142 -3.85 6.96 15.34
N GLY A 143 -2.66 7.10 15.94
CA GLY A 143 -1.42 7.34 15.19
C GLY A 143 -1.10 6.22 14.18
N TRP A 144 -0.99 4.98 14.66
CA TRP A 144 -0.62 3.82 13.85
C TRP A 144 -1.55 3.54 12.67
N THR A 145 -2.86 3.79 12.81
CA THR A 145 -3.86 3.55 11.75
C THR A 145 -3.64 4.42 10.50
N LEU A 146 -2.75 5.42 10.55
CA LEU A 146 -2.32 6.15 9.37
C LEU A 146 -1.59 5.24 8.37
N GLN A 147 -0.63 4.47 8.86
CA GLN A 147 0.10 3.51 8.03
C GLN A 147 -0.82 2.38 7.57
N GLU A 148 -1.75 1.96 8.43
CA GLU A 148 -2.72 0.90 8.14
C GLU A 148 -3.75 1.32 7.07
N LEU A 149 -3.97 2.62 6.90
CA LEU A 149 -4.81 3.18 5.82
C LEU A 149 -4.03 3.29 4.49
N LEU A 150 -2.79 3.78 4.56
CA LEU A 150 -2.03 4.20 3.38
C LEU A 150 -1.19 3.09 2.75
N ALA A 151 -0.62 2.19 3.55
CA ALA A 151 0.26 1.15 3.04
C ALA A 151 -0.47 0.07 2.20
N PRO A 152 -1.60 -0.50 2.65
CA PRO A 152 -2.27 -1.58 1.91
C PRO A 152 -2.99 -1.04 0.67
N SER A 153 -2.93 -1.80 -0.43
CA SER A 153 -3.72 -1.56 -1.65
C SER A 153 -5.22 -1.73 -1.38
N SER A 154 -5.59 -2.83 -0.72
CA SER A 154 -6.99 -3.16 -0.40
C SER A 154 -7.33 -2.92 1.07
N VAL A 155 -8.14 -1.91 1.37
CA VAL A 155 -8.72 -1.67 2.71
C VAL A 155 -10.23 -1.77 2.66
N VAL A 156 -10.82 -2.59 3.52
CA VAL A 156 -12.28 -2.77 3.64
C VAL A 156 -12.71 -2.52 5.08
N PHE A 157 -13.70 -1.63 5.26
CA PHE A 157 -14.21 -1.20 6.55
C PHE A 157 -15.42 -2.03 6.97
N TYR A 158 -15.44 -2.42 8.24
CA TYR A 158 -16.51 -3.23 8.85
C TYR A 158 -16.99 -2.61 10.15
N SER A 159 -18.30 -2.70 10.39
CA SER A 159 -18.95 -2.30 11.64
C SER A 159 -18.66 -3.28 12.78
N GLN A 160 -19.04 -2.93 14.00
CA GLN A 160 -18.96 -3.82 15.16
C GLN A 160 -19.76 -5.13 14.96
N GLU A 161 -20.82 -5.12 14.14
CA GLU A 161 -21.62 -6.29 13.76
C GLU A 161 -20.99 -7.11 12.62
N ALA A 162 -19.75 -6.82 12.22
CA ALA A 162 -19.08 -7.43 11.08
C ALA A 162 -19.81 -7.22 9.74
N LYS A 163 -20.48 -6.06 9.59
CA LYS A 163 -21.11 -5.67 8.32
C LYS A 163 -20.19 -4.75 7.53
N ARG A 164 -20.01 -5.06 6.25
CA ARG A 164 -19.20 -4.26 5.32
C ARG A 164 -19.82 -2.87 5.18
N LEU A 165 -19.02 -1.84 5.44
CA LEU A 165 -19.40 -0.42 5.32
C LEU A 165 -18.97 0.15 3.96
N GLY A 166 -17.87 -0.34 3.42
CA GLY A 166 -17.27 0.11 2.17
C GLY A 166 -15.79 -0.25 2.11
N ASP A 167 -15.14 0.11 1.02
CA ASP A 167 -13.70 0.01 0.82
C ASP A 167 -13.05 1.39 0.62
N LYS A 168 -11.71 1.43 0.63
CA LYS A 168 -10.89 2.64 0.46
C LYS A 168 -11.33 3.51 -0.71
N ARG A 169 -11.73 2.90 -1.84
CA ARG A 169 -12.11 3.59 -3.07
C ARG A 169 -13.54 4.12 -2.98
N SER A 170 -14.49 3.28 -2.57
CA SER A 170 -15.89 3.67 -2.40
C SER A 170 -16.10 4.77 -1.36
N LEU A 171 -15.18 4.89 -0.40
CA LEU A 171 -15.25 5.87 0.70
C LEU A 171 -14.20 6.99 0.56
N GLU A 172 -13.48 7.12 -0.57
CA GLU A 172 -12.33 8.01 -0.71
C GLU A 172 -12.63 9.48 -0.40
N ARG A 173 -13.82 9.98 -0.78
CA ARG A 173 -14.25 11.35 -0.47
C ARG A 173 -14.47 11.53 1.04
N THR A 174 -15.18 10.60 1.66
CA THR A 174 -15.40 10.58 3.11
C THR A 174 -14.08 10.48 3.87
N LEU A 175 -13.14 9.65 3.39
CA LEU A 175 -11.81 9.50 3.98
C LEU A 175 -10.99 10.79 3.84
N ASN A 176 -11.03 11.43 2.68
CA ASN A 176 -10.41 12.74 2.46
C ASN A 176 -10.99 13.80 3.42
N GLU A 177 -12.31 13.87 3.56
CA GLU A 177 -12.99 14.79 4.49
C GLU A 177 -12.55 14.59 5.95
N ILE A 178 -12.45 13.33 6.41
CA ILE A 178 -12.10 13.01 7.81
C ILE A 178 -10.61 13.26 8.07
N THR A 179 -9.75 12.85 7.15
CA THR A 179 -8.29 12.74 7.41
C THR A 179 -7.47 13.88 6.83
N GLY A 180 -8.01 14.63 5.86
CA GLY A 180 -7.26 15.60 5.06
C GLY A 180 -6.27 14.96 4.07
N ILE A 181 -6.23 13.63 3.96
CA ILE A 181 -5.35 12.92 3.04
C ILE A 181 -5.90 13.08 1.61
N PRO A 182 -5.10 13.57 0.64
CA PRO A 182 -5.54 13.70 -0.75
C PRO A 182 -6.01 12.37 -1.34
N ILE A 183 -7.05 12.42 -2.19
CA ILE A 183 -7.57 11.22 -2.87
C ILE A 183 -6.47 10.47 -3.63
N LYS A 184 -5.53 11.19 -4.26
CA LYS A 184 -4.36 10.58 -4.94
C LYS A 184 -3.53 9.68 -4.01
N ALA A 185 -3.34 10.08 -2.75
CA ALA A 185 -2.62 9.26 -1.76
C ALA A 185 -3.44 8.04 -1.30
N LEU A 186 -4.77 8.13 -1.28
CA LEU A 186 -5.66 7.00 -1.00
C LEU A 186 -5.71 6.00 -2.17
N GLN A 187 -5.48 6.47 -3.40
CA GLN A 187 -5.46 5.70 -4.66
C GLN A 187 -4.06 5.18 -5.05
N GLU A 188 -3.20 4.89 -4.05
CA GLU A 188 -1.91 4.20 -4.25
C GLU A 188 -0.81 5.01 -4.96
N THR A 189 -0.95 6.34 -5.06
CA THR A 189 0.19 7.19 -5.46
C THR A 189 1.33 7.00 -4.45
N PRO A 190 2.57 6.73 -4.89
CA PRO A 190 3.71 6.60 -3.99
C PRO A 190 3.81 7.77 -3.00
N LEU A 191 4.00 7.46 -1.72
CA LEU A 191 4.04 8.50 -0.67
C LEU A 191 5.20 9.48 -0.86
N SER A 192 6.28 9.06 -1.54
CA SER A 192 7.41 9.89 -1.93
C SER A 192 7.02 11.06 -2.84
N HIS A 193 5.91 10.96 -3.58
CA HIS A 193 5.41 12.06 -4.44
C HIS A 193 4.80 13.21 -3.64
N PHE A 194 4.53 13.01 -2.34
CA PHE A 194 3.99 14.03 -1.47
C PHE A 194 5.10 14.70 -0.65
N ARG A 195 5.01 16.02 -0.51
CA ARG A 195 6.00 16.79 0.24
C ARG A 195 6.03 16.31 1.69
N VAL A 196 7.21 16.39 2.31
CA VAL A 196 7.40 15.99 3.72
C VAL A 196 6.38 16.68 4.63
N LYS A 197 6.14 17.99 4.43
CA LYS A 197 5.16 18.76 5.21
C LYS A 197 3.73 18.22 5.06
N ASP A 198 3.36 17.76 3.87
CA ASP A 198 2.00 17.27 3.59
C ASP A 198 1.82 15.92 4.28
N ARG A 199 2.80 15.02 4.15
CA ARG A 199 2.82 13.72 4.85
C ARG A 199 2.74 13.87 6.37
N ARG A 200 3.46 14.84 6.94
CA ARG A 200 3.37 15.16 8.38
C ARG A 200 1.98 15.63 8.78
N SER A 201 1.35 16.46 7.96
CA SER A 201 0.02 17.00 8.26
C SER A 201 -1.05 15.90 8.41
N TRP A 202 -0.90 14.76 7.74
CA TRP A 202 -1.83 13.62 7.84
C TRP A 202 -1.86 12.96 9.23
N ALA A 203 -0.87 13.25 10.08
CA ALA A 203 -0.82 12.80 11.46
C ALA A 203 -1.26 13.86 12.49
N ALA A 204 -1.50 15.11 12.07
CA ALA A 204 -1.71 16.22 12.99
C ALA A 204 -2.90 16.02 13.96
N ASN A 205 -3.96 15.37 13.51
CA ASN A 205 -5.17 15.10 14.32
C ASN A 205 -5.16 13.72 14.98
N ARG A 206 -4.03 12.99 14.91
CA ARG A 206 -3.89 11.65 15.46
C ARG A 206 -3.19 11.70 16.83
N ARG A 207 -3.52 10.72 17.66
CA ARG A 207 -3.05 10.57 19.04
C ARG A 207 -2.48 9.18 19.25
N THR A 208 -1.49 9.10 20.11
CA THR A 208 -0.83 7.85 20.50
C THR A 208 -0.92 7.65 22.01
N THR A 209 -0.82 6.40 22.46
CA THR A 209 -0.84 6.08 23.89
C THR A 209 0.52 6.34 24.53
N ARG A 210 1.60 5.90 23.87
CA ARG A 210 2.97 6.28 24.22
C ARG A 210 3.32 7.57 23.49
N GLU A 211 4.02 8.47 24.17
CA GLU A 211 4.36 9.77 23.59
C GLU A 211 5.37 9.65 22.44
N GLU A 212 6.24 8.63 22.47
CA GLU A 212 7.22 8.38 21.42
C GLU A 212 6.61 7.80 20.14
N ASP A 213 5.44 7.17 20.25
CA ASP A 213 4.72 6.65 19.09
C ASP A 213 4.28 7.76 18.13
N GLU A 214 4.21 9.02 18.56
CA GLU A 214 4.01 10.15 17.64
C GLU A 214 5.07 10.18 16.53
N ALA A 215 6.29 9.74 16.83
CA ALA A 215 7.35 9.56 15.85
C ALA A 215 7.32 8.17 15.21
N TYR A 216 7.17 7.10 16.01
CA TYR A 216 7.28 5.73 15.50
C TYR A 216 6.16 5.36 14.52
N CYS A 217 4.96 5.90 14.70
CA CYS A 217 3.86 5.69 13.76
C CYS A 217 4.05 6.42 12.42
N LEU A 218 5.17 7.12 12.21
CA LEU A 218 5.53 7.77 10.94
C LEU A 218 6.69 7.09 10.20
N ILE A 219 7.34 6.09 10.79
CA ILE A 219 8.50 5.38 10.21
C ILE A 219 8.20 4.91 8.78
N GLY A 220 7.08 4.24 8.56
CA GLY A 220 6.67 3.74 7.25
C GLY A 220 6.16 4.82 6.28
N ILE A 221 5.64 5.93 6.81
CA ILE A 221 5.19 7.06 5.97
C ILE A 221 6.38 7.76 5.31
N PHE A 222 7.52 7.77 5.99
CA PHE A 222 8.77 8.37 5.50
C PHE A 222 9.79 7.36 4.98
N ASP A 223 9.49 6.07 5.05
CA ASP A 223 10.39 4.97 4.70
C ASP A 223 11.79 5.11 5.33
N VAL A 224 11.80 5.37 6.64
CA VAL A 224 13.03 5.46 7.45
C VAL A 224 13.13 4.26 8.38
N TYR A 225 14.28 4.09 9.01
CA TYR A 225 14.45 3.15 10.12
C TYR A 225 14.66 3.92 11.40
N LEU A 226 14.00 3.51 12.50
CA LEU A 226 14.18 4.12 13.80
C LEU A 226 14.35 3.06 14.90
N PRO A 227 15.45 3.10 15.68
CA PRO A 227 15.55 2.36 16.93
C PRO A 227 14.50 2.86 17.92
N LEU A 228 13.65 1.95 18.42
CA LEU A 228 12.60 2.28 19.37
C LEU A 228 13.18 2.38 20.77
N MET A 229 13.11 3.56 21.37
CA MET A 229 13.57 3.79 22.75
C MET A 229 12.45 4.42 23.57
N TYR A 230 11.51 3.59 24.02
CA TYR A 230 10.50 4.02 24.98
C TYR A 230 11.13 4.45 26.31
N GLY A 231 10.55 5.48 26.94
CA GLY A 231 11.06 6.10 28.16
C GLY A 231 12.10 7.21 27.92
N ARG A 232 12.39 7.54 26.65
CA ARG A 232 13.25 8.69 26.28
C ARG A 232 12.46 9.96 25.99
N GLY A 233 11.13 9.85 25.88
CA GLY A 233 10.24 10.99 25.73
C GLY A 233 10.05 11.45 24.28
N ARG A 234 8.93 12.13 24.05
CA ARG A 234 8.44 12.58 22.73
C ARG A 234 9.46 13.36 21.93
N ALA A 235 10.11 14.34 22.56
CA ALA A 235 11.03 15.26 21.87
C ALA A 235 12.23 14.51 21.27
N ILE A 236 12.77 13.52 21.99
CA ILE A 236 13.91 12.72 21.49
C ILE A 236 13.48 11.84 20.31
N ALA A 237 12.30 11.21 20.39
CA ALA A 237 11.77 10.38 19.32
C ALA A 237 11.50 11.19 18.04
N LEU A 238 10.86 12.36 18.17
CA LEU A 238 10.62 13.26 17.03
C LEU A 238 11.91 13.81 16.44
N ASN A 239 12.87 14.25 17.26
CA ASN A 239 14.16 14.74 16.76
C ASN A 239 14.92 13.68 15.96
N LYS A 240 14.85 12.41 16.39
CA LYS A 240 15.43 11.30 15.62
C LYS A 240 14.72 11.10 14.29
N LEU A 241 13.37 11.06 14.29
CA LEU A 241 12.60 10.99 13.06
C LEU A 241 12.99 12.11 12.08
N GLU A 242 13.06 13.35 12.56
CA GLU A 242 13.46 14.51 11.75
C GLU A 242 14.84 14.34 11.14
N ARG A 243 15.79 13.81 11.92
CA ARG A 243 17.15 13.55 11.45
C ARG A 243 17.17 12.45 10.39
N GLU A 244 16.52 11.31 10.63
CA GLU A 244 16.48 10.21 9.66
C GLU A 244 15.77 10.63 8.37
N ILE A 245 14.71 11.45 8.46
CA ILE A 245 14.08 12.07 7.29
C ILE A 245 15.10 12.97 6.59
N LYS A 246 15.82 13.83 7.28
CA LYS A 246 16.78 14.71 6.63
C LYS A 246 17.94 13.93 5.99
N GLU A 247 18.42 12.89 6.67
CA GLU A 247 19.51 12.04 6.20
C GLU A 247 19.09 11.19 5.00
N SER A 248 17.90 10.57 5.00
CA SER A 248 17.42 9.82 3.83
C SER A 248 17.25 10.70 2.58
N TRP A 249 17.08 12.00 2.77
CA TRP A 249 17.01 12.98 1.67
C TRP A 249 18.39 13.50 1.25
N ASN A 250 19.36 13.57 2.17
CA ASN A 250 20.69 14.12 1.92
C ASN A 250 21.75 13.07 1.55
N SER A 251 21.59 11.81 2.00
CA SER A 251 22.67 10.82 1.94
C SER A 251 22.90 10.25 0.55
N GLY A 252 21.92 10.29 -0.36
CA GLY A 252 22.08 9.64 -1.68
C GLY A 252 22.51 8.16 -1.58
N GLU A 253 22.42 7.54 -0.39
CA GLU A 253 22.82 6.17 -0.13
C GLU A 253 21.68 5.24 -0.49
N VAL A 254 21.84 4.64 -1.65
CA VAL A 254 21.08 3.57 -2.31
C VAL A 254 20.21 2.74 -1.35
N LYS A 255 18.90 3.05 -1.35
CA LYS A 255 17.83 2.05 -1.29
C LYS A 255 16.85 2.41 -2.40
N ASP A 256 16.99 1.68 -3.51
CA ASP A 256 16.33 1.86 -4.80
C ASP A 256 16.49 3.27 -5.38
N VAL A 257 17.08 3.37 -6.57
CA VAL A 257 16.96 4.59 -7.37
C VAL A 257 15.46 4.85 -7.47
N ILE A 258 14.97 5.94 -6.87
CA ILE A 258 13.55 6.29 -6.99
C ILE A 258 13.32 6.44 -8.50
N HIS A 259 12.39 5.69 -9.06
CA HIS A 259 12.05 5.79 -10.47
C HIS A 259 10.63 6.33 -10.64
N ILE A 260 10.40 7.11 -11.69
CA ILE A 260 9.07 7.37 -12.26
C ILE A 260 8.93 6.39 -13.43
N GLY A 261 8.20 5.29 -13.22
CA GLY A 261 8.29 4.10 -14.07
C GLY A 261 9.71 3.53 -14.10
N GLY A 262 10.36 3.53 -15.26
CA GLY A 262 11.76 3.15 -15.44
C GLY A 262 12.74 4.34 -15.46
N ALA A 263 12.26 5.58 -15.37
CA ALA A 263 13.08 6.80 -15.44
C ALA A 263 13.63 7.18 -14.05
N SER A 264 14.94 7.42 -13.94
CA SER A 264 15.60 7.87 -12.70
C SER A 264 15.08 9.22 -12.20
N TRP A 265 14.48 9.23 -11.00
CA TRP A 265 13.98 10.44 -10.33
C TRP A 265 15.08 11.46 -10.03
N LYS A 266 16.26 10.97 -9.65
CA LYS A 266 17.43 11.83 -9.40
C LYS A 266 17.77 12.65 -10.64
N ASP A 267 17.73 12.02 -11.81
CA ASP A 267 18.07 12.68 -13.07
C ASP A 267 16.97 13.64 -13.49
N LEU A 268 15.69 13.24 -13.34
CA LEU A 268 14.52 14.07 -13.63
C LEU A 268 14.50 15.38 -12.82
N GLN A 269 14.96 15.37 -11.56
CA GLN A 269 15.05 16.56 -10.72
C GLN A 269 16.15 17.55 -11.14
N THR A 270 17.11 17.11 -11.96
CA THR A 270 18.22 17.96 -12.43
C THR A 270 17.95 18.63 -13.77
N LEU A 271 16.82 18.31 -14.41
CA LEU A 271 16.45 18.88 -15.70
C LEU A 271 16.10 20.37 -15.58
N ASP A 272 16.64 21.18 -16.49
CA ASP A 272 16.26 22.57 -16.63
C ASP A 272 14.93 22.75 -17.40
N GLU A 273 14.39 23.97 -17.45
CA GLU A 273 13.10 24.25 -18.11
C GLU A 273 13.09 23.89 -19.60
N ARG A 274 14.23 24.00 -20.28
CA ARG A 274 14.35 23.62 -21.70
C ARG A 274 14.30 22.11 -21.85
N GLN A 275 15.06 21.38 -21.04
CA GLN A 275 15.06 19.93 -21.02
C GLN A 275 13.70 19.34 -20.63
N LEU A 276 12.97 19.99 -19.72
CA LEU A 276 11.60 19.61 -19.36
C LEU A 276 10.61 19.84 -20.51
N SER A 277 10.75 20.93 -21.26
CA SER A 277 9.92 21.19 -22.46
C SER A 277 10.22 20.20 -23.60
N ASP A 278 11.50 19.84 -23.77
CA ASP A 278 11.93 18.84 -24.75
C ASP A 278 11.43 17.44 -24.36
N LEU A 279 11.42 17.13 -23.06
CA LEU A 279 10.85 15.89 -22.52
C LEU A 279 9.34 15.81 -22.77
N ASP A 280 8.58 16.87 -22.47
CA ASP A 280 7.13 16.93 -22.73
C ASP A 280 6.80 16.63 -24.19
N SER A 281 7.49 17.32 -25.12
CA SER A 281 7.29 17.15 -26.55
C SER A 281 7.61 15.72 -27.01
N SER A 282 8.65 15.13 -26.43
CA SER A 282 9.08 13.77 -26.76
C SER A 282 8.12 12.71 -26.22
N LEU A 283 7.52 12.93 -25.04
CA LEU A 283 6.52 12.04 -24.46
C LEU A 283 5.20 12.08 -25.25
N GLU A 284 4.81 13.25 -25.76
CA GLU A 284 3.66 13.40 -26.65
C GLU A 284 3.88 12.72 -28.01
N GLU A 285 5.10 12.79 -28.57
CA GLU A 285 5.47 12.05 -29.77
C GLU A 285 5.47 10.53 -29.54
N PHE A 286 6.05 10.09 -28.41
CA PHE A 286 6.05 8.68 -28.02
C PHE A 286 4.62 8.15 -27.84
N THR A 287 3.73 8.93 -27.24
CA THR A 287 2.30 8.58 -27.08
C THR A 287 1.64 8.30 -28.42
N ARG A 288 1.80 9.22 -29.40
CA ARG A 288 1.22 9.06 -30.74
C ARG A 288 1.73 7.80 -31.42
N TRP A 289 3.05 7.63 -31.45
CA TRP A 289 3.67 6.43 -32.01
C TRP A 289 3.15 5.15 -31.34
N PHE A 290 3.09 5.11 -30.00
CA PHE A 290 2.69 3.91 -29.27
C PHE A 290 1.27 3.44 -29.62
N PHE A 291 0.33 4.37 -29.82
CA PHE A 291 -1.05 4.03 -30.17
C PHE A 291 -1.28 3.76 -31.65
N GLU A 292 -0.47 4.32 -32.54
CA GLU A 292 -0.55 4.06 -33.99
C GLU A 292 0.01 2.67 -34.34
N GLU A 293 1.05 2.25 -33.62
CA GLU A 293 1.92 1.19 -34.08
C GLU A 293 1.70 -0.13 -33.29
N ILE A 294 1.33 -0.09 -32.02
CA ILE A 294 1.16 -1.32 -31.21
C ILE A 294 -0.26 -1.92 -31.38
N ASN A 295 -0.33 -3.15 -31.86
CA ASN A 295 -1.57 -3.92 -31.95
C ASN A 295 -1.36 -5.41 -31.58
N ILE A 296 -2.45 -6.17 -31.52
CA ILE A 296 -2.45 -7.57 -31.05
C ILE A 296 -1.58 -8.50 -31.89
N ALA A 297 -1.35 -8.18 -33.17
CA ALA A 297 -0.58 -9.00 -34.09
C ALA A 297 0.93 -8.68 -34.07
N THR A 298 1.35 -7.58 -33.43
CA THR A 298 2.72 -7.05 -33.49
C THR A 298 3.34 -6.78 -32.12
N VAL A 299 2.58 -6.99 -31.04
CA VAL A 299 2.95 -6.66 -29.66
C VAL A 299 4.29 -7.24 -29.22
N ASP A 300 4.68 -8.41 -29.74
CA ASP A 300 5.92 -9.10 -29.38
C ASP A 300 7.17 -8.38 -29.91
N LYS A 301 7.20 -8.08 -31.21
CA LYS A 301 8.31 -7.37 -31.86
C LYS A 301 8.37 -5.90 -31.46
N MET A 302 7.22 -5.29 -31.20
CA MET A 302 7.11 -3.85 -30.96
C MET A 302 7.31 -3.45 -29.51
N SER A 303 7.19 -4.39 -28.57
CA SER A 303 7.49 -4.13 -27.17
C SER A 303 8.99 -3.91 -26.90
N ALA A 304 9.87 -4.62 -27.63
CA ALA A 304 11.30 -4.35 -27.60
C ALA A 304 11.64 -2.96 -28.16
N GLU A 305 11.00 -2.58 -29.29
CA GLU A 305 11.16 -1.26 -29.90
C GLU A 305 10.64 -0.14 -28.99
N ALA A 306 9.52 -0.35 -28.30
CA ALA A 306 8.96 0.60 -27.33
C ALA A 306 9.93 0.88 -26.17
N GLY A 307 10.54 -0.16 -25.63
CA GLY A 307 11.56 -0.01 -24.59
C GLY A 307 12.83 0.67 -25.05
N TRP A 308 13.33 0.31 -26.24
CA TRP A 308 14.49 0.96 -26.84
C TRP A 308 14.24 2.45 -27.12
N ARG A 309 13.04 2.80 -27.61
CA ARG A 309 12.63 4.19 -27.83
C ARG A 309 12.50 4.98 -26.53
N MET A 310 11.93 4.39 -25.48
CA MET A 310 11.85 5.02 -24.15
C MET A 310 13.26 5.27 -23.59
N GLN A 311 14.15 4.29 -23.68
CA GLN A 311 15.55 4.45 -23.28
C GLN A 311 16.25 5.55 -24.08
N THR A 312 16.04 5.59 -25.40
CA THR A 312 16.64 6.60 -26.28
C THR A 312 16.14 8.01 -25.97
N LEU A 313 14.84 8.17 -25.73
CA LEU A 313 14.21 9.43 -25.32
C LEU A 313 14.78 9.92 -23.99
N LEU A 314 14.87 9.04 -22.99
CA LEU A 314 15.38 9.40 -21.65
C LEU A 314 16.87 9.73 -21.69
N ASN A 315 17.67 8.99 -22.46
CA ASN A 315 19.10 9.27 -22.62
C ASN A 315 19.38 10.64 -23.27
N ARG A 316 18.52 11.11 -24.20
CA ARG A 316 18.68 12.43 -24.83
C ARG A 316 18.60 13.58 -23.84
N VAL A 317 17.84 13.42 -22.77
CA VAL A 317 17.74 14.39 -21.67
C VAL A 317 18.62 14.04 -20.47
N GLY A 318 19.51 13.04 -20.61
CA GLY A 318 20.47 12.65 -19.57
C GLY A 318 19.86 11.80 -18.44
N VAL A 319 18.70 11.18 -18.66
CA VAL A 319 18.01 10.33 -17.67
C VAL A 319 18.33 8.86 -17.94
N SER A 320 18.82 8.17 -16.92
CA SER A 320 19.09 6.73 -16.97
C SER A 320 17.80 5.88 -16.91
N TYR A 321 17.76 4.76 -17.66
CA TYR A 321 16.63 3.83 -17.79
C TYR A 321 17.08 2.38 -17.56
N ASN A 322 16.41 1.65 -16.64
CA ASN A 322 16.73 0.26 -16.28
C ASN A 322 15.51 -0.67 -16.45
N ASP A 323 15.68 -1.82 -17.11
CA ASP A 323 14.65 -2.85 -17.28
C ASP A 323 14.97 -4.06 -16.39
N GLU A 324 14.31 -4.17 -15.23
CA GLU A 324 14.66 -5.12 -14.16
C GLU A 324 14.00 -6.51 -14.28
N THR A 325 13.47 -6.91 -15.43
CA THR A 325 12.44 -7.97 -15.51
C THR A 325 12.91 -9.42 -15.76
N ASN A 326 14.18 -9.76 -15.52
CA ASN A 326 14.75 -11.09 -15.86
C ASN A 326 14.19 -12.32 -15.08
N HIS A 327 13.17 -12.19 -14.22
CA HIS A 327 12.86 -13.23 -13.21
C HIS A 327 11.38 -13.50 -12.85
N LEU A 328 10.37 -13.05 -13.62
CA LEU A 328 8.96 -13.20 -13.19
C LEU A 328 8.06 -13.89 -14.24
N ARG A 329 7.50 -15.07 -13.90
CA ARG A 329 6.44 -15.80 -14.64
C ARG A 329 5.22 -16.03 -13.73
N GLY A 330 4.00 -15.90 -14.26
CA GLY A 330 2.76 -16.28 -13.56
C GLY A 330 1.56 -16.37 -14.51
N LYS A 331 0.70 -17.37 -14.31
CA LYS A 331 -0.52 -17.67 -15.11
C LYS A 331 -1.78 -17.11 -14.43
N HIS A 332 -2.65 -16.43 -15.18
CA HIS A 332 -4.12 -16.43 -15.04
C HIS A 332 -4.80 -15.66 -16.18
N THR A 333 -6.12 -15.82 -16.31
CA THR A 333 -6.95 -15.73 -17.53
C THR A 333 -8.04 -14.67 -17.46
N GLU A 334 -7.98 -13.70 -18.38
CA GLU A 334 -9.04 -13.14 -19.27
C GLU A 334 -8.59 -11.72 -19.72
N TRP A 335 -8.16 -11.60 -20.98
CA TRP A 335 -7.48 -10.41 -21.56
C TRP A 335 -8.41 -9.47 -22.33
N GLN A 336 -9.60 -9.95 -22.67
CA GLN A 336 -10.49 -9.32 -23.65
C GLN A 336 -11.01 -7.96 -23.16
N GLN A 337 -11.39 -7.84 -21.89
CA GLN A 337 -11.95 -6.60 -21.35
C GLN A 337 -10.89 -5.49 -21.21
N PRO A 338 -9.69 -5.72 -20.64
CA PRO A 338 -8.65 -4.70 -20.60
C PRO A 338 -8.10 -4.35 -21.99
N TRP A 339 -8.14 -5.27 -22.97
CA TRP A 339 -7.76 -4.98 -24.35
C TRP A 339 -8.76 -4.10 -25.06
N ALA A 340 -10.05 -4.35 -24.86
CA ALA A 340 -11.11 -3.46 -25.34
C ALA A 340 -10.96 -2.04 -24.78
N ASP A 341 -10.50 -1.90 -23.53
CA ASP A 341 -10.21 -0.60 -22.93
C ASP A 341 -9.01 0.12 -23.59
N TYR A 342 -7.99 -0.61 -24.06
CA TYR A 342 -6.86 -0.07 -24.82
C TYR A 342 -7.26 0.38 -26.25
N GLU A 343 -8.04 -0.43 -26.95
CA GLU A 343 -8.48 -0.16 -28.33
C GLU A 343 -9.56 0.93 -28.44
N ALA A 344 -10.22 1.25 -27.33
CA ALA A 344 -11.29 2.25 -27.29
C ALA A 344 -10.78 3.67 -27.58
N GLN A 345 -10.78 4.07 -28.85
CA GLN A 345 -10.34 5.39 -29.34
C GLN A 345 -11.12 6.58 -28.72
N ASN A 346 -12.28 6.32 -28.14
CA ASN A 346 -13.11 7.32 -27.46
C ASN A 346 -12.73 7.53 -25.98
N LYS A 347 -11.75 6.78 -25.45
CA LYS A 347 -11.26 6.94 -24.07
C LYS A 347 -10.02 7.83 -24.00
N PRO A 348 -9.81 8.54 -22.87
CA PRO A 348 -8.55 9.24 -22.60
C PRO A 348 -7.33 8.33 -22.72
N ASP A 349 -6.20 8.88 -23.18
CA ASP A 349 -4.97 8.11 -23.41
C ASP A 349 -4.47 7.37 -22.16
N ILE A 350 -4.62 7.97 -20.98
CA ILE A 350 -4.28 7.31 -19.70
C ILE A 350 -5.12 6.04 -19.46
N ASP A 351 -6.42 6.07 -19.73
CA ASP A 351 -7.31 4.92 -19.54
C ASP A 351 -6.99 3.80 -20.53
N ARG A 352 -6.64 4.17 -21.77
CA ARG A 352 -6.21 3.24 -22.81
C ARG A 352 -4.89 2.57 -22.43
N MET A 353 -3.90 3.35 -21.98
CA MET A 353 -2.61 2.81 -21.51
C MET A 353 -2.77 1.91 -20.27
N LEU A 354 -3.67 2.25 -19.35
CA LEU A 354 -4.01 1.39 -18.21
C LEU A 354 -4.63 0.06 -18.68
N GLY A 355 -5.46 0.08 -19.72
CA GLY A 355 -5.96 -1.14 -20.40
C GLY A 355 -4.83 -2.04 -20.91
N PHE A 356 -3.82 -1.46 -21.55
CA PHE A 356 -2.61 -2.18 -21.99
C PHE A 356 -1.84 -2.77 -20.80
N LEU A 357 -1.57 -1.97 -19.76
CA LEU A 357 -0.86 -2.41 -18.54
C LEU A 357 -1.59 -3.54 -17.81
N ASN A 358 -2.92 -3.50 -17.78
CA ASN A 358 -3.73 -4.53 -17.11
C ASN A 358 -3.64 -5.89 -17.83
N ASN A 359 -3.30 -5.91 -19.12
CA ASN A 359 -3.01 -7.15 -19.86
C ASN A 359 -1.60 -7.71 -19.64
N ARG A 360 -0.71 -7.03 -18.90
CA ARG A 360 0.69 -7.42 -18.71
C ARG A 360 0.90 -8.90 -18.38
N TRP A 361 0.01 -9.48 -17.57
CA TRP A 361 0.11 -10.87 -17.11
C TRP A 361 -0.21 -11.90 -18.20
N TRP A 362 -0.99 -11.51 -19.22
CA TRP A 362 -1.29 -12.36 -20.37
C TRP A 362 -0.10 -12.40 -21.33
N TRP A 363 0.44 -11.23 -21.70
CA TRP A 363 1.60 -11.12 -22.60
C TRP A 363 2.88 -11.69 -22.00
N ALA A 364 3.00 -11.68 -20.66
CA ALA A 364 4.10 -12.27 -19.90
C ALA A 364 4.20 -13.81 -19.99
N ASN A 365 3.15 -14.50 -20.44
CA ASN A 365 3.07 -15.97 -20.39
C ASN A 365 3.74 -16.67 -21.58
N GLY A 366 4.88 -16.14 -22.06
CA GLY A 366 5.67 -16.81 -23.11
C GLY A 366 6.81 -16.02 -23.77
N GLN A 367 6.87 -14.68 -23.66
CA GLN A 367 7.86 -13.88 -24.37
C GLN A 367 8.45 -12.78 -23.47
N SER A 368 9.79 -12.71 -23.40
CA SER A 368 10.54 -11.69 -22.65
C SER A 368 10.31 -10.28 -23.17
N ASP A 369 10.09 -10.15 -24.48
CA ASP A 369 10.17 -8.87 -25.18
C ASP A 369 8.94 -7.98 -24.91
N CYS A 370 7.80 -8.59 -24.55
CA CYS A 370 6.57 -7.92 -24.15
C CYS A 370 6.69 -7.11 -22.85
N PHE A 371 7.61 -7.49 -21.96
CA PHE A 371 7.79 -6.79 -20.67
C PHE A 371 8.37 -5.40 -20.85
N THR A 372 9.31 -5.23 -21.77
CA THR A 372 9.99 -3.96 -22.03
C THR A 372 8.99 -2.90 -22.55
N GLY A 373 7.99 -3.31 -23.34
CA GLY A 373 6.89 -2.46 -23.78
C GLY A 373 5.92 -2.07 -22.66
N VAL A 374 5.65 -2.98 -21.72
CA VAL A 374 4.84 -2.70 -20.52
C VAL A 374 5.55 -1.72 -19.58
N ILE A 375 6.87 -1.85 -19.39
CA ILE A 375 7.65 -0.90 -18.60
C ILE A 375 7.69 0.47 -19.29
N ALA A 376 7.87 0.53 -20.61
CA ALA A 376 7.80 1.77 -21.36
C ALA A 376 6.43 2.46 -21.21
N ALA A 377 5.32 1.71 -21.32
CA ALA A 377 3.97 2.24 -21.12
C ALA A 377 3.75 2.76 -19.68
N LYS A 378 4.26 2.04 -18.67
CA LYS A 378 4.20 2.46 -17.26
C LYS A 378 5.00 3.74 -17.04
N THR A 379 6.20 3.82 -17.62
CA THR A 379 7.09 5.00 -17.58
C THR A 379 6.44 6.20 -18.23
N LEU A 380 5.80 6.02 -19.38
CA LEU A 380 5.04 7.06 -20.05
C LEU A 380 3.92 7.60 -19.15
N ILE A 381 3.07 6.73 -18.60
CA ILE A 381 1.98 7.14 -17.70
C ILE A 381 2.52 7.94 -16.52
N ASP A 382 3.55 7.41 -15.85
CA ASP A 382 4.08 8.03 -14.65
C ASP A 382 4.74 9.40 -14.95
N LEU A 383 5.43 9.54 -16.09
CA LEU A 383 6.03 10.82 -16.51
C LEU A 383 4.98 11.84 -16.95
N MET A 384 3.94 11.42 -17.69
CA MET A 384 2.86 12.31 -18.13
C MET A 384 2.05 12.85 -16.94
N ILE A 385 1.79 12.02 -15.92
CA ILE A 385 1.16 12.46 -14.67
C ILE A 385 2.09 13.41 -13.90
N TRP A 386 3.38 13.10 -13.81
CA TRP A 386 4.35 13.94 -13.11
C TRP A 386 4.51 15.32 -13.76
N ARG A 387 4.45 15.39 -15.10
CA ARG A 387 4.50 16.61 -15.90
C ARG A 387 3.15 17.34 -16.03
N ASP A 388 2.10 16.83 -15.37
CA ASP A 388 0.74 17.38 -15.40
C ASP A 388 0.16 17.48 -16.83
N LYS A 389 0.45 16.46 -17.66
CA LYS A 389 -0.02 16.34 -19.04
C LYS A 389 -1.21 15.39 -19.19
N TRP A 390 -1.39 14.47 -18.24
CA TRP A 390 -2.49 13.50 -18.16
C TRP A 390 -3.16 13.48 -16.79
#